data_AF-A0A454D209-F1
#
_entry.id   AF-A0A454D209-F1
#
_cell.length_a   1.000
_cell.length_b   1.000
_cell.length_c   1.000
_cell.angle_alpha   90.00
_cell.angle_beta   90.00
_cell.angle_gamma   90.00
#
_symmetry.space_group_name_H-M   'P 1'
#
loop_
_entity.id
_entity.type
_entity.pdbx_description
1 polymer ?
#
loop_
_entity_poly.entity_id
_entity_poly.type
_entity_poly.pdbx_seq_one_letter_code
_entity_poly.pdbx_strand_id
1 'polypeptide(L)'
;MLSYSESLAYLREHKQEDREQALHSAKQAFELNPRCDIANLTLGLALLINQHPNQAFPYLFYAAESTPSPISFYLLSVADKLADNPKGSQYNYQRYTEMKKEHNGQLFDLIESSQKANLFQTAE
;
A
#
# COMPACT_ATOMS: atom_id res chain seq x y z
N MET A 1 -7.39 -7.73 -11.62
CA MET A 1 -6.41 -7.07 -10.75
C MET A 1 -6.60 -7.66 -9.37
N LEU A 2 -5.57 -8.29 -8.79
CA LEU A 2 -5.63 -8.74 -7.39
C LEU A 2 -5.89 -7.51 -6.52
N SER A 3 -6.81 -7.62 -5.58
CA SER A 3 -7.05 -6.52 -4.64
C SER A 3 -5.77 -6.28 -3.83
N TYR A 4 -5.53 -5.04 -3.42
CA TYR A 4 -4.35 -4.68 -2.62
C TYR A 4 -4.22 -5.55 -1.33
N SER A 5 -5.35 -5.89 -0.72
CA SER A 5 -5.43 -6.85 0.39
C SER A 5 -5.00 -8.25 0.01
N GLU A 6 -5.32 -8.72 -1.21
CA GLU A 6 -4.85 -10.01 -1.73
C GLU A 6 -3.35 -9.99 -2.03
N SER A 7 -2.81 -8.90 -2.58
CA SER A 7 -1.35 -8.78 -2.78
C SER A 7 -0.59 -8.80 -1.46
N LEU A 8 -1.11 -8.12 -0.43
CA LEU A 8 -0.54 -8.16 0.92
C LEU A 8 -0.70 -9.52 1.61
N ALA A 9 -1.85 -10.18 1.45
CA ALA A 9 -2.09 -11.51 2.00
C ALA A 9 -1.15 -12.54 1.34
N TYR A 10 -1.05 -12.51 0.01
CA TYR A 10 -0.12 -13.32 -0.77
C TYR A 10 1.32 -13.15 -0.28
N LEU A 11 1.79 -11.91 -0.09
CA LEU A 11 3.18 -11.65 0.34
C LEU A 11 3.44 -11.96 1.83
N ARG A 12 2.38 -12.04 2.65
CA ARG A 12 2.45 -12.51 4.04
C ARG A 12 2.50 -14.03 4.15
N GLU A 13 1.80 -14.74 3.27
CA GLU A 13 1.79 -16.21 3.21
C GLU A 13 3.05 -16.79 2.54
N HIS A 14 3.73 -15.99 1.72
CA HIS A 14 4.91 -16.39 0.95
C HIS A 14 6.25 -16.20 1.68
N LYS A 15 7.27 -16.96 1.25
CA LYS A 15 8.57 -17.12 1.91
C LYS A 15 9.40 -15.83 1.81
N GLN A 16 10.38 -15.67 2.70
CA GLN A 16 11.31 -14.52 2.70
C GLN A 16 11.92 -14.25 1.31
N GLU A 17 12.25 -15.32 0.57
CA GLU A 17 12.78 -15.27 -0.79
C GLU A 17 11.86 -14.53 -1.77
N ASP A 18 10.54 -14.72 -1.68
CA ASP A 18 9.56 -14.07 -2.56
C ASP A 18 9.51 -12.55 -2.31
N ARG A 19 9.63 -12.14 -1.04
CA ARG A 19 9.68 -10.71 -0.66
C ARG A 19 10.96 -10.04 -1.14
N GLU A 20 12.09 -10.73 -1.02
CA GLU A 20 13.39 -10.23 -1.48
C GLU A 20 13.43 -10.11 -3.01
N GLN A 21 12.88 -11.11 -3.72
CA GLN A 21 12.77 -11.06 -5.17
C GLN A 21 11.85 -9.92 -5.65
N ALA A 22 10.73 -9.69 -4.96
CA ALA A 22 9.85 -8.56 -5.27
C ALA A 22 10.59 -7.21 -5.11
N LEU A 23 11.39 -7.07 -4.05
CA LEU A 23 12.20 -5.87 -3.84
C LEU A 23 13.27 -5.70 -4.92
N HIS A 24 13.93 -6.79 -5.33
CA HIS A 24 14.91 -6.76 -6.41
C HIS A 24 14.29 -6.29 -7.73
N SER A 25 13.18 -6.91 -8.14
CA SER A 25 12.48 -6.54 -9.37
C SER A 25 11.96 -5.10 -9.33
N ALA A 26 11.46 -4.65 -8.18
CA ALA A 26 10.99 -3.28 -8.01
C ALA A 26 12.11 -2.25 -8.12
N LYS A 27 13.31 -2.55 -7.61
CA LYS A 27 14.50 -1.71 -7.79
C LYS A 27 14.88 -1.61 -9.27
N GLN A 28 14.88 -2.72 -10.00
CA GLN A 28 15.16 -2.69 -11.44
C GLN A 28 14.13 -1.86 -12.22
N ALA A 29 12.84 -1.98 -11.89
CA ALA A 29 11.79 -1.18 -12.51
C ALA A 29 12.00 0.32 -12.25
N PHE A 30 12.40 0.69 -11.03
CA PHE A 30 12.75 2.07 -10.69
C PHE A 30 14.00 2.56 -11.45
N GLU A 31 15.06 1.76 -11.52
CA GLU A 31 16.30 2.10 -12.24
C GLU A 31 16.04 2.37 -13.74
N LEU A 32 15.11 1.64 -14.35
CA LEU A 32 14.71 1.86 -15.75
C LEU A 32 13.97 3.19 -15.95
N ASN A 33 13.14 3.60 -15.00
CA ASN A 33 12.45 4.90 -15.07
C ASN A 33 12.14 5.48 -13.68
N PRO A 34 13.07 6.27 -13.10
CA PRO A 34 12.91 6.84 -11.76
C PRO A 34 11.76 7.85 -11.62
N ARG A 35 11.26 8.40 -12.73
CA ARG A 35 10.15 9.35 -12.75
C ARG A 35 8.79 8.69 -12.95
N CYS A 36 8.75 7.37 -13.12
CA CYS A 36 7.51 6.62 -13.26
C CYS A 36 6.84 6.45 -11.89
N ASP A 37 5.63 6.96 -11.76
CA ASP A 37 4.86 6.90 -10.51
C ASP A 37 4.55 5.46 -10.11
N ILE A 38 4.24 4.60 -11.10
CA ILE A 38 4.02 3.16 -10.86
C ILE A 38 5.29 2.50 -10.33
N ALA A 39 6.47 2.81 -10.89
CA ALA A 39 7.73 2.25 -10.41
C ALA A 39 8.05 2.69 -8.98
N ASN A 40 7.81 3.97 -8.67
CA ASN A 40 7.96 4.50 -7.30
C ASN A 40 6.98 3.84 -6.32
N LEU A 41 5.70 3.69 -6.71
CA LEU A 41 4.69 3.02 -5.90
C LEU A 41 5.05 1.55 -5.64
N THR A 42 5.49 0.83 -6.68
CA THR A 42 5.91 -0.58 -6.59
C THR A 42 7.14 -0.75 -5.70
N LEU A 43 8.15 0.12 -5.83
CA LEU A 43 9.34 0.08 -4.97
C LEU A 43 8.98 0.39 -3.51
N GLY A 44 8.17 1.42 -3.27
CA GLY A 44 7.67 1.75 -1.94
C GLY A 44 6.92 0.59 -1.28
N LEU A 45 6.02 -0.06 -2.02
CA LEU A 45 5.30 -1.25 -1.54
C LEU A 45 6.26 -2.40 -1.20
N ALA A 46 7.19 -2.73 -2.11
CA ALA A 46 8.15 -3.80 -1.87
C ALA A 46 9.03 -3.54 -0.64
N LEU A 47 9.40 -2.27 -0.39
CA LEU A 47 10.12 -1.87 0.83
C LEU A 47 9.26 -2.06 2.10
N LEU A 48 7.96 -1.74 2.06
CA LEU A 48 7.06 -1.98 3.20
C LEU A 48 6.92 -3.47 3.53
N ILE A 49 6.77 -4.32 2.52
CA ILE A 49 6.69 -5.78 2.68
C ILE A 49 7.97 -6.35 3.29
N ASN A 50 9.12 -5.74 2.97
CA ASN A 50 10.42 -6.08 3.53
C ASN A 50 10.76 -5.31 4.83
N GLN A 51 9.75 -4.72 5.50
CA GLN A 51 9.92 -4.02 6.79
C GLN A 51 10.92 -2.85 6.75
N HIS A 52 10.97 -2.12 5.64
CA HIS A 52 11.80 -0.92 5.46
C HIS A 52 10.94 0.35 5.28
N PRO A 53 10.12 0.73 6.28
CA PRO A 53 9.14 1.81 6.14
C PRO A 53 9.78 3.19 5.88
N ASN A 54 10.90 3.49 6.54
CA ASN A 54 11.62 4.75 6.35
C ASN A 54 12.18 4.90 4.93
N GLN A 55 12.58 3.78 4.32
CA GLN A 55 13.05 3.79 2.92
C GLN A 55 11.88 3.85 1.94
N ALA A 56 10.73 3.25 2.28
CA ALA A 56 9.53 3.26 1.44
C ALA A 56 8.94 4.67 1.27
N PHE A 57 8.93 5.46 2.35
CA PHE A 57 8.26 6.76 2.41
C PHE A 57 8.58 7.69 1.23
N PRO A 58 9.85 8.01 0.88
CA PRO A 58 10.14 8.94 -0.22
C PRO A 58 9.58 8.50 -1.58
N TYR A 59 9.57 7.20 -1.88
CA TYR A 59 9.02 6.69 -3.15
C TYR A 59 7.49 6.76 -3.16
N LEU A 60 6.85 6.41 -2.04
CA LEU A 60 5.40 6.51 -1.90
C LEU A 60 4.94 7.97 -1.92
N PHE A 61 5.72 8.86 -1.33
CA PHE A 61 5.46 10.30 -1.30
C PHE A 61 5.55 10.87 -2.71
N TYR A 62 6.61 10.56 -3.46
CA TYR A 62 6.72 10.96 -4.86
C TYR A 62 5.51 10.49 -5.68
N ALA A 63 5.12 9.21 -5.56
CA ALA A 63 3.97 8.67 -6.29
C ALA A 63 2.65 9.37 -5.89
N ALA A 64 2.46 9.71 -4.61
CA ALA A 64 1.29 10.43 -4.12
C ALA A 64 1.23 11.88 -4.59
N GLU A 65 2.37 12.57 -4.70
CA GLU A 65 2.45 13.95 -5.18
C GLU A 65 2.31 14.05 -6.71
N SER A 66 2.91 13.11 -7.46
CA SER A 66 2.89 13.11 -8.92
C SER A 66 1.54 12.66 -9.49
N THR A 67 1.01 11.54 -9.01
CA THR A 67 -0.32 11.04 -9.39
C THR A 67 -1.06 10.60 -8.12
N PRO A 68 -1.78 11.53 -7.46
CA PRO A 68 -2.54 11.24 -6.25
C PRO A 68 -3.53 10.10 -6.50
N SER A 69 -3.50 9.10 -5.62
CA SER A 69 -4.41 7.97 -5.70
C SER A 69 -4.75 7.46 -4.29
N PRO A 70 -5.91 6.81 -4.10
CA PRO A 70 -6.22 6.19 -2.81
C PRO A 70 -5.12 5.23 -2.35
N ILE A 71 -4.52 4.46 -3.25
CA ILE A 71 -3.47 3.50 -2.88
C ILE A 71 -2.20 4.19 -2.41
N SER A 72 -1.79 5.30 -3.03
CA SER A 72 -0.60 6.06 -2.60
C SER A 72 -0.77 6.59 -1.17
N PHE A 73 -1.92 7.18 -0.85
CA PHE A 73 -2.20 7.69 0.51
C PHE A 73 -2.36 6.58 1.54
N TYR A 74 -2.97 5.45 1.18
CA TYR A 74 -3.03 4.31 2.06
C TYR A 74 -1.63 3.78 2.39
N LEU A 75 -0.76 3.62 1.39
CA LEU A 75 0.61 3.13 1.59
C LEU A 75 1.45 4.09 2.44
N LEU A 76 1.31 5.40 2.24
CA LEU A 76 1.93 6.40 3.11
C LEU A 76 1.45 6.26 4.57
N SER A 77 0.15 6.03 4.79
CA SER A 77 -0.38 5.83 6.15
C SER A 77 0.20 4.59 6.84
N VAL A 78 0.50 3.54 6.08
CA VAL A 78 1.15 2.31 6.56
C VAL A 78 2.63 2.57 6.85
N ALA A 79 3.34 3.26 5.93
CA ALA A 79 4.73 3.62 6.12
C ALA A 79 4.93 4.43 7.41
N ASP A 80 4.12 5.47 7.61
CA ASP A 80 4.14 6.29 8.82
C ASP A 80 3.82 5.48 10.08
N LYS A 81 2.83 4.58 10.03
CA LYS A 81 2.47 3.74 11.19
C LYS A 81 3.63 2.81 11.58
N LEU A 82 4.28 2.18 10.59
CA LEU A 82 5.42 1.29 10.81
C LEU A 82 6.68 2.06 11.26
N ALA A 83 6.77 3.35 10.94
CA ALA A 83 7.84 4.25 11.36
C ALA A 83 7.56 4.97 12.69
N ASP A 84 6.50 4.59 13.42
CA ASP A 84 6.05 5.24 14.67
C ASP A 84 5.76 6.76 14.51
N ASN A 85 5.20 7.13 13.35
CA ASN A 85 4.70 8.48 13.06
C ASN A 85 3.16 8.50 13.05
N PRO A 86 2.49 8.49 14.22
CA PRO A 86 1.02 8.41 14.28
C PRO A 86 0.30 9.61 13.66
N LYS A 87 0.93 10.81 13.69
CA LYS A 87 0.36 12.02 13.08
C LYS A 87 0.35 11.93 11.55
N GLY A 88 1.47 11.52 10.95
CA GLY A 88 1.55 11.30 9.50
C GLY A 88 0.60 10.19 9.05
N SER A 89 0.53 9.09 9.81
CA SER A 89 -0.35 7.98 9.52
C SER A 89 -1.82 8.41 9.49
N GLN A 90 -2.27 9.16 10.51
CA GLN A 90 -3.63 9.69 10.56
C GLN A 90 -3.92 10.63 9.39
N TYR A 91 -3.01 11.56 9.09
CA TYR A 91 -3.14 12.49 7.97
C TYR A 91 -3.32 11.75 6.63
N ASN A 92 -2.43 10.81 6.33
CA ASN A 92 -2.45 10.07 5.07
C ASN A 92 -3.67 9.14 4.97
N TYR A 93 -4.11 8.54 6.09
CA TYR A 93 -5.33 7.73 6.11
C TYR A 93 -6.61 8.55 5.91
N GLN A 94 -6.65 9.78 6.40
CA GLN A 94 -7.74 10.71 6.14
C GLN A 94 -7.82 11.03 4.63
N ARG A 95 -6.69 11.36 3.98
CA ARG A 95 -6.62 11.60 2.52
C ARG A 95 -7.10 10.41 1.70
N TYR A 96 -6.72 9.19 2.09
CA TYR A 96 -7.23 7.95 1.51
C TYR A 96 -8.76 7.87 1.58
N THR A 97 -9.33 8.17 2.75
CA THR A 97 -10.77 8.10 2.99
C THR A 97 -11.54 9.15 2.20
N GLU A 98 -11.02 10.37 2.12
CA GLU A 98 -11.56 11.47 1.31
C GLU A 98 -11.62 11.09 -0.17
N MET A 99 -10.49 10.64 -0.75
CA MET A 99 -10.45 10.23 -2.15
C MET A 99 -11.32 9.02 -2.47
N LYS A 100 -11.46 8.07 -1.52
CA LYS A 100 -12.40 6.96 -1.71
C LYS A 100 -13.83 7.44 -1.78
N LYS A 101 -14.26 8.34 -0.88
CA LYS A 101 -15.61 8.92 -0.94
C LYS A 101 -15.88 9.59 -2.29
N GLU A 102 -14.87 10.20 -2.89
CA GLU A 102 -14.96 10.77 -4.25
C GLU A 102 -14.99 9.69 -5.36
N HIS A 103 -14.32 8.54 -5.18
CA HIS A 103 -14.28 7.42 -6.13
C HIS A 103 -15.37 6.33 -5.92
N ASN A 104 -16.22 6.49 -4.91
CA ASN A 104 -17.26 5.52 -4.52
C ASN A 104 -18.52 5.62 -5.38
N GLY A 105 -18.41 5.21 -6.64
CA GLY A 105 -19.51 4.55 -7.34
C GLY A 105 -19.44 3.02 -7.28
N GLN A 106 -18.25 2.41 -7.11
CA GLN A 106 -18.09 0.95 -7.32
C GLN A 106 -17.10 0.24 -6.40
N LEU A 107 -16.06 0.90 -5.86
CA LEU A 107 -15.04 0.23 -5.03
C LEU A 107 -15.39 0.20 -3.53
N PHE A 108 -16.29 1.07 -3.06
CA PHE A 108 -16.81 1.03 -1.69
C PHE A 108 -17.64 -0.22 -1.43
N ASP A 109 -18.54 -0.50 -2.36
CA ASP A 109 -19.56 -1.55 -2.24
C ASP A 109 -18.90 -2.93 -2.12
N LEU A 110 -17.71 -3.09 -2.71
CA LEU A 110 -16.92 -4.31 -2.61
C LEU A 110 -16.29 -4.52 -1.22
N ILE A 111 -15.83 -3.45 -0.57
CA ILE A 111 -15.23 -3.53 0.77
C ILE A 111 -16.31 -3.66 1.84
N GLU A 112 -17.43 -2.95 1.71
CA GLU A 112 -18.56 -3.06 2.65
C GLU A 112 -19.23 -4.44 2.59
N SER A 113 -19.41 -5.02 1.40
CA SER A 113 -19.96 -6.37 1.26
C SER A 113 -19.05 -7.45 1.85
N SER A 114 -17.73 -7.28 1.78
CA SER A 114 -16.77 -8.21 2.41
C SER A 114 -16.76 -8.15 3.94
N GLN A 115 -17.06 -6.99 4.53
CA GLN A 115 -17.18 -6.83 5.99
C GLN A 115 -18.51 -7.36 6.54
N LYS A 116 -19.60 -7.29 5.78
CA LYS A 116 -20.91 -7.86 6.17
C LYS A 116 -20.96 -9.40 6.15
N ALA A 117 -19.96 -10.07 5.56
CA ALA A 117 -19.95 -11.52 5.38
C ALA A 117 -19.40 -12.35 6.57
N ASN A 118 -19.16 -11.76 7.76
CA ASN A 118 -18.84 -12.49 9.03
C ASN A 118 -17.72 -13.56 8.92
N LEU A 119 -16.58 -13.24 8.30
CA LEU A 119 -15.45 -14.18 8.15
C LEU A 119 -14.39 -14.12 9.27
N PHE A 120 -14.61 -13.34 10.33
CA PHE A 120 -13.76 -13.36 11.53
C PHE A 120 -14.63 -13.59 12.77
N GLN A 121 -15.14 -14.82 12.93
CA GLN A 121 -15.52 -15.29 14.27
C GLN A 121 -14.25 -15.63 15.04
N THR A 122 -14.04 -14.95 16.16
CA THR A 122 -13.08 -15.34 17.20
C THR A 122 -13.57 -16.62 17.85
N ALA A 123 -12.74 -17.66 17.87
CA ALA A 123 -12.96 -18.81 18.74
C ALA A 123 -12.38 -18.52 20.13
N GLU A 124 -13.14 -18.89 21.18
CA GLU A 124 -12.70 -18.98 22.58
C GLU A 124 -11.53 -19.95 22.77
#